data_AF-A0A528CCW0-F1
#
_entry.id   AF-A0A528CCW0-F1
#
_cell.length_a   1.000
_cell.length_b   1.000
_cell.length_c   1.000
_cell.angle_alpha   90.00
_cell.angle_beta   90.00
_cell.angle_gamma   90.00
#
_symmetry.space_group_name_H-M   'P 1'
#
loop_
_entity.id
_entity.type
_entity.pdbx_description
1 polymer ?
#
loop_
_entity_poly.entity_id
_entity_poly.type
_entity_poly.pdbx_seq_one_letter_code
_entity_poly.pdbx_strand_id
1 'polypeptide(L)'
;YLSPDFSDFGDTGAAQIAALIGHYAERSPDAKIFVACGSMGGALCWKLAARKNTGGRIDGLLLLGSLWDESFFSSPAFKRRVPVFFGQGSKDPVFPVEKQEAFFRSILAKSKSYPARFVRFETGTHGTPIRMTDWRGTLNWMLSKAP
;
A
#
# COMPACT_ATOMS: atom_id res chain seq x y z
N TYR A 1 2.99 -4.65 15.47
CA TYR A 1 2.69 -3.39 14.75
C TYR A 1 3.85 -2.44 14.97
N LEU A 2 4.29 -1.75 13.93
CA LEU A 2 5.38 -0.77 13.97
C LEU A 2 4.89 0.53 13.34
N SER A 3 5.19 1.66 13.97
CA SER A 3 4.95 3.01 13.44
C SER A 3 6.26 3.80 13.52
N PRO A 4 7.22 3.52 12.61
CA PRO A 4 8.55 4.12 12.67
C PRO A 4 8.57 5.53 12.10
N ASP A 5 9.49 6.35 12.60
CA ASP A 5 9.93 7.55 11.92
C ASP A 5 10.96 7.21 10.83
N PHE A 6 11.11 8.11 9.87
CA PHE A 6 12.05 8.02 8.76
C PHE A 6 12.46 9.42 8.32
N SER A 7 13.60 9.52 7.63
CA SER A 7 14.22 10.82 7.34
C SER A 7 13.54 11.61 6.20
N ASP A 8 13.00 10.92 5.19
CA ASP A 8 12.34 11.56 4.05
C ASP A 8 11.33 10.62 3.35
N PHE A 9 10.56 11.14 2.40
CA PHE A 9 9.69 10.33 1.52
C PHE A 9 10.41 9.83 0.26
N GLY A 10 11.74 9.99 0.23
CA GLY A 10 12.62 9.65 -0.87
C GLY A 10 13.22 8.26 -0.73
N ASP A 11 14.37 8.06 -1.38
CA ASP A 11 15.06 6.76 -1.35
C ASP A 11 15.68 6.47 0.01
N THR A 12 16.08 7.49 0.78
CA THR A 12 16.65 7.34 2.12
C THR A 12 15.62 6.75 3.08
N GLY A 13 14.43 7.36 3.18
CA GLY A 13 13.36 6.84 4.02
C GLY A 13 12.90 5.46 3.57
N ALA A 14 12.78 5.22 2.26
CA ALA A 14 12.43 3.90 1.74
C ALA A 14 13.47 2.83 2.11
N ALA A 15 14.77 3.18 2.11
CA ALA A 15 15.84 2.28 2.53
C ALA A 15 15.80 1.99 4.03
N GLN A 16 15.50 3.00 4.87
CA GLN A 16 15.33 2.82 6.32
C GLN A 16 14.18 1.87 6.65
N ILE A 17 13.01 2.08 6.02
CA ILE A 17 11.86 1.17 6.20
C ILE A 17 12.16 -0.23 5.64
N ALA A 18 12.88 -0.33 4.52
CA ALA A 18 13.30 -1.61 3.98
C ALA A 18 14.24 -2.37 4.92
N ALA A 19 15.17 -1.68 5.58
CA ALA A 19 16.06 -2.28 6.58
C ALA A 19 15.27 -2.78 7.80
N LEU A 20 14.29 -2.01 8.28
CA LEU A 20 13.41 -2.40 9.38
C LEU A 20 12.59 -3.66 9.03
N ILE A 21 11.98 -3.68 7.85
CA ILE A 21 11.28 -4.88 7.32
C ILE A 21 12.24 -6.06 7.26
N GLY A 22 13.48 -5.84 6.78
CA GLY A 22 14.54 -6.83 6.74
C GLY A 22 14.79 -7.49 8.09
N HIS A 23 15.05 -6.66 9.10
CA HIS A 23 15.38 -7.07 10.46
C HIS A 23 14.30 -7.94 11.13
N TYR A 24 13.03 -7.58 10.95
CA TYR A 24 11.91 -8.32 11.56
C TYR A 24 11.56 -9.59 10.77
N ALA A 25 11.68 -9.57 9.45
CA ALA A 25 11.44 -10.76 8.65
C ALA A 25 12.43 -11.90 8.98
N GLU A 26 13.68 -11.58 9.28
CA GLU A 26 14.67 -12.58 9.73
C GLU A 26 14.31 -13.22 11.06
N ARG A 27 13.65 -12.47 11.94
CA ARG A 27 13.23 -12.93 13.28
C ARG A 27 11.88 -13.62 13.28
N SER A 28 11.11 -13.47 12.22
CA SER A 28 9.77 -14.02 12.08
C SER A 28 9.54 -14.42 10.62
N PRO A 29 10.21 -15.50 10.15
CA PRO A 29 10.27 -15.85 8.73
C PRO A 29 8.89 -16.16 8.12
N ASP A 30 7.94 -16.63 8.94
CA ASP A 30 6.59 -16.98 8.50
C ASP A 30 5.58 -15.83 8.66
N ALA A 31 6.00 -14.70 9.24
CA ALA A 31 5.10 -13.58 9.48
C ALA A 31 4.81 -12.83 8.19
N LYS A 32 3.51 -12.67 7.88
CA LYS A 32 3.07 -11.85 6.75
C LYS A 32 3.33 -10.36 7.01
N ILE A 33 3.87 -9.67 6.02
CA ILE A 33 4.31 -8.27 6.12
C ILE A 33 3.37 -7.37 5.33
N PHE A 34 2.57 -6.59 6.04
CA PHE A 34 1.70 -5.58 5.45
C PHE A 34 2.23 -4.18 5.73
N VAL A 35 2.28 -3.33 4.69
CA VAL A 35 2.72 -1.94 4.82
C VAL A 35 1.53 -1.03 4.55
N ALA A 36 1.14 -0.26 5.56
CA ALA A 36 0.10 0.75 5.45
C ALA A 36 0.71 2.15 5.32
N CYS A 37 0.29 2.89 4.32
CA CYS A 37 0.81 4.20 3.96
C CYS A 37 -0.33 5.21 3.86
N GLY A 38 -0.29 6.23 4.71
CA GLY A 38 -1.21 7.37 4.64
C GLY A 38 -0.60 8.56 3.89
N SER A 39 -1.40 9.31 3.15
CA SER A 39 -0.97 10.55 2.49
C SER A 39 0.33 10.39 1.68
N MET A 40 1.31 11.28 1.84
CA MET A 40 2.62 11.20 1.18
C MET A 40 3.41 9.93 1.50
N GLY A 41 3.07 9.20 2.56
CA GLY A 41 3.65 7.89 2.85
C GLY A 41 3.48 6.89 1.70
N GLY A 42 2.50 7.09 0.82
CA GLY A 42 2.34 6.29 -0.41
C GLY A 42 3.60 6.22 -1.26
N ALA A 43 4.39 7.30 -1.31
CA ALA A 43 5.67 7.33 -2.01
C ALA A 43 6.64 6.25 -1.48
N LEU A 44 6.65 6.03 -0.16
CA LEU A 44 7.43 4.95 0.44
C LEU A 44 6.85 3.57 0.08
N CYS A 45 5.53 3.38 0.14
CA CYS A 45 4.90 2.11 -0.29
C CYS A 45 5.28 1.74 -1.73
N TRP A 46 5.23 2.70 -2.66
CA TRP A 46 5.59 2.46 -4.06
C TRP A 46 7.07 2.18 -4.26
N LYS A 47 7.94 2.92 -3.57
CA LYS A 47 9.38 2.62 -3.55
C LYS A 47 9.65 1.23 -2.99
N LEU A 48 9.04 0.86 -1.87
CA LEU A 48 9.19 -0.47 -1.27
C LEU A 48 8.70 -1.58 -2.22
N ALA A 49 7.59 -1.35 -2.92
CA ALA A 49 7.06 -2.27 -3.94
C ALA A 49 8.04 -2.49 -5.10
N ALA A 50 8.74 -1.43 -5.52
CA ALA A 50 9.70 -1.42 -6.63
C ALA A 50 11.04 -2.09 -6.32
N ARG A 51 11.49 -2.08 -5.05
CA ARG A 51 12.79 -2.67 -4.68
C ARG A 51 12.75 -4.20 -4.78
N LYS A 52 13.85 -4.81 -5.25
CA LYS A 52 13.98 -6.28 -5.33
C LYS A 52 13.83 -6.95 -3.97
N ASN A 53 14.38 -6.35 -2.91
CA ASN A 53 14.33 -6.93 -1.56
C ASN A 53 12.92 -6.86 -0.97
N THR A 54 12.36 -5.66 -0.76
CA THR A 54 11.06 -5.50 -0.12
C THR A 54 9.92 -5.87 -1.04
N GLY A 55 9.95 -5.53 -2.33
CA GLY A 55 8.94 -5.97 -3.29
C GLY A 55 8.88 -7.49 -3.45
N GLY A 56 10.01 -8.18 -3.18
CA GLY A 56 10.10 -9.64 -3.09
C GLY A 56 9.61 -10.24 -1.77
N ARG A 57 9.29 -9.41 -0.77
CA ARG A 57 9.02 -9.86 0.61
C ARG A 57 7.68 -9.39 1.19
N ILE A 58 7.23 -8.18 0.87
CA ILE A 58 5.95 -7.67 1.37
C ILE A 58 4.78 -8.51 0.86
N ASP A 59 3.74 -8.64 1.67
CA ASP A 59 2.57 -9.48 1.42
C ASP A 59 1.28 -8.67 1.24
N GLY A 60 1.34 -7.34 1.39
CA GLY A 60 0.22 -6.46 1.08
C GLY A 60 0.55 -4.98 1.30
N LEU A 61 -0.14 -4.14 0.54
CA LEU A 61 -0.02 -2.68 0.58
C LEU A 61 -1.38 -2.05 0.87
N LEU A 62 -1.42 -1.11 1.81
CA LEU A 62 -2.62 -0.34 2.14
C LEU A 62 -2.35 1.14 1.90
N LEU A 63 -3.12 1.76 1.02
CA LEU A 63 -3.00 3.15 0.61
C LEU A 63 -4.20 3.90 1.19
N LEU A 64 -3.96 4.79 2.14
CA LEU A 64 -4.99 5.43 2.96
C LEU A 64 -5.00 6.94 2.70
N GLY A 65 -5.90 7.42 1.83
CA GLY A 65 -5.91 8.82 1.40
C GLY A 65 -4.57 9.19 0.79
N SER A 66 -4.08 8.40 -0.16
CA SER A 66 -2.67 8.41 -0.58
C SER A 66 -2.53 8.48 -2.11
N LEU A 67 -1.32 8.77 -2.59
CA LEU A 67 -1.03 8.92 -4.01
C LEU A 67 -0.96 7.59 -4.78
N TRP A 68 -1.11 7.69 -6.10
CA TRP A 68 -0.91 6.61 -7.07
C TRP A 68 0.47 6.72 -7.74
N ASP A 69 0.98 5.61 -8.26
CA ASP A 69 2.23 5.57 -9.02
C ASP A 69 2.20 4.42 -10.04
N GLU A 70 2.22 4.74 -11.33
CA GLU A 70 2.16 3.75 -12.41
C GLU A 70 3.45 2.92 -12.55
N SER A 71 4.57 3.37 -11.97
CA SER A 71 5.78 2.55 -11.91
C SER A 71 5.53 1.21 -11.18
N PHE A 72 4.48 1.15 -10.34
CA PHE A 72 4.02 -0.07 -9.70
C PHE A 72 3.83 -1.23 -10.69
N PHE A 73 3.35 -0.99 -11.92
CA PHE A 73 3.14 -2.05 -12.91
C PHE A 73 4.40 -2.79 -13.33
N SER A 74 5.57 -2.16 -13.18
CA SER A 74 6.87 -2.76 -13.48
C SER A 74 7.52 -3.42 -12.25
N SER A 75 6.95 -3.21 -11.06
CA SER A 75 7.56 -3.55 -9.78
C SER A 75 7.60 -5.07 -9.51
N PRO A 76 8.57 -5.54 -8.70
CA PRO A 76 8.56 -6.89 -8.16
C PRO A 76 7.26 -7.24 -7.42
N ALA A 77 6.69 -6.30 -6.65
CA ALA A 77 5.45 -6.53 -5.92
C ALA A 77 4.25 -6.77 -6.85
N PHE A 78 4.12 -6.02 -7.95
CA PHE A 78 3.06 -6.25 -8.95
C PHE A 78 3.22 -7.61 -9.63
N LYS A 79 4.46 -7.99 -9.98
CA LYS A 79 4.76 -9.32 -10.54
C LYS A 79 4.39 -10.45 -9.58
N ARG A 80 4.65 -10.26 -8.29
CA ARG A 80 4.23 -11.16 -7.20
C ARG A 80 2.74 -11.07 -6.87
N ARG A 81 1.98 -10.18 -7.52
CA ARG A 81 0.55 -9.96 -7.29
C ARG A 81 0.24 -9.61 -5.82
N VAL A 82 1.12 -8.84 -5.19
CA VAL A 82 0.92 -8.35 -3.81
C VAL A 82 -0.44 -7.62 -3.74
N PRO A 83 -1.34 -7.99 -2.82
CA PRO A 83 -2.64 -7.36 -2.69
C PRO A 83 -2.54 -5.89 -2.33
N VAL A 84 -3.41 -5.07 -2.93
CA VAL A 84 -3.43 -3.62 -2.73
C VAL A 84 -4.80 -3.17 -2.28
N PHE A 85 -4.87 -2.54 -1.11
CA PHE A 85 -6.07 -1.92 -0.58
C PHE A 85 -5.98 -0.40 -0.75
N PHE A 86 -7.05 0.19 -1.26
CA PHE A 86 -7.22 1.63 -1.39
C PHE A 86 -8.36 2.06 -0.47
N GLY A 87 -8.08 2.86 0.54
CA GLY A 87 -9.08 3.62 1.28
C GLY A 87 -9.02 5.07 0.86
N GLN A 88 -10.13 5.65 0.37
CA GLN A 88 -10.14 7.01 -0.16
C GLN A 88 -11.39 7.78 0.26
N GLY A 89 -11.22 9.01 0.75
CA GLY A 89 -12.33 9.92 1.03
C GLY A 89 -12.91 10.50 -0.26
N SER A 90 -14.24 10.50 -0.42
CA SER A 90 -14.88 11.02 -1.64
C SER A 90 -14.77 12.54 -1.80
N LYS A 91 -14.40 13.26 -0.73
CA LYS A 91 -14.17 14.72 -0.69
C LYS A 91 -12.73 15.04 -0.29
N ASP A 92 -11.77 14.15 -0.59
CA ASP A 92 -10.35 14.42 -0.34
C ASP A 92 -9.86 15.56 -1.24
N PRO A 93 -9.47 16.73 -0.67
CA PRO A 93 -9.00 17.86 -1.47
C PRO A 93 -7.52 17.74 -1.88
N VAL A 94 -6.78 16.79 -1.31
CA VAL A 94 -5.34 16.61 -1.53
C VAL A 94 -5.11 15.58 -2.63
N PHE A 95 -5.74 14.41 -2.51
CA PHE A 95 -5.71 13.35 -3.53
C PHE A 95 -7.14 13.08 -4.01
N PRO A 96 -7.55 13.68 -5.15
CA PRO A 96 -8.90 13.52 -5.67
C PRO A 96 -9.26 12.05 -5.90
N VAL A 97 -10.45 11.66 -5.45
CA VAL A 97 -10.90 10.26 -5.47
C VAL A 97 -10.94 9.69 -6.89
N GLU A 98 -11.25 10.52 -7.88
CA GLU A 98 -11.33 10.14 -9.29
C GLU A 98 -9.97 9.66 -9.82
N LYS A 99 -8.87 10.28 -9.37
CA LYS A 99 -7.52 9.89 -9.77
C LYS A 99 -7.13 8.55 -9.15
N GLN A 100 -7.48 8.33 -7.89
CA GLN A 100 -7.22 7.06 -7.21
C GLN A 100 -8.08 5.92 -7.80
N GLU A 101 -9.34 6.19 -8.14
CA GLU A 101 -10.20 5.24 -8.84
C GLU A 101 -9.68 4.91 -10.24
N ALA A 102 -9.19 5.91 -11.00
CA ALA A 102 -8.58 5.68 -12.30
C ALA A 102 -7.36 4.76 -12.20
N PHE A 103 -6.49 4.98 -11.21
CA PHE A 103 -5.36 4.10 -10.97
C PHE A 103 -5.80 2.68 -10.59
N PHE A 104 -6.77 2.54 -9.67
CA PHE A 104 -7.35 1.24 -9.33
C PHE A 104 -7.89 0.50 -10.56
N ARG A 105 -8.63 1.19 -11.43
CA ARG A 105 -9.15 0.61 -12.69
C ARG A 105 -8.02 0.21 -13.64
N SER A 106 -6.93 0.98 -13.70
CA SER A 106 -5.78 0.64 -14.53
C SER A 106 -5.04 -0.63 -14.06
N ILE A 107 -5.00 -0.91 -12.75
CA ILE A 107 -4.53 -2.20 -12.21
C ILE A 107 -5.38 -3.35 -12.77
N LEU A 108 -6.70 -3.22 -12.68
CA LEU A 108 -7.63 -4.25 -13.16
C LEU A 108 -7.61 -4.41 -14.69
N ALA A 109 -7.38 -3.32 -15.43
CA ALA A 109 -7.21 -3.37 -16.88
C ALA A 109 -5.95 -4.15 -17.27
N LYS A 110 -4.84 -3.99 -16.54
CA LYS A 110 -3.60 -4.73 -16.77
C LYS A 110 -3.66 -6.17 -16.29
N SER A 111 -4.39 -6.45 -15.23
CA SER A 111 -4.61 -7.82 -14.73
C SER A 111 -5.99 -7.93 -14.08
N LYS A 112 -6.95 -8.50 -14.82
CA LYS A 112 -8.37 -8.59 -14.42
C LYS A 112 -8.60 -9.26 -13.06
N SER A 113 -7.74 -10.22 -12.70
CA SER A 113 -7.82 -10.96 -11.44
C SER A 113 -6.91 -10.41 -10.34
N TYR A 114 -6.23 -9.28 -10.56
CA TYR A 114 -5.30 -8.71 -9.58
C TYR A 114 -6.00 -8.50 -8.24
N PRO A 115 -5.40 -8.87 -7.09
CA PRO A 115 -6.02 -8.72 -5.78
C PRO A 115 -5.99 -7.26 -5.31
N ALA A 116 -6.76 -6.39 -5.96
CA ALA A 116 -6.96 -5.00 -5.58
C ALA A 116 -8.35 -4.79 -4.99
N ARG A 117 -8.47 -3.97 -3.94
CA ARG A 117 -9.76 -3.59 -3.33
C ARG A 117 -9.80 -2.08 -3.11
N PHE A 118 -10.90 -1.45 -3.50
CA PHE A 118 -11.15 -0.04 -3.27
C PHE A 118 -12.31 0.15 -2.31
N VAL A 119 -12.12 0.96 -1.27
CA VAL A 119 -13.14 1.38 -0.32
C VAL A 119 -13.21 2.91 -0.35
N ARG A 120 -14.32 3.41 -0.86
CA ARG A 120 -14.64 4.84 -0.87
C ARG A 120 -15.41 5.19 0.39
N PHE A 121 -14.95 6.21 1.11
CA PHE A 121 -15.65 6.78 2.24
C PHE A 121 -16.46 7.98 1.77
N GLU A 122 -17.75 7.79 1.57
CA GLU A 122 -18.66 8.87 1.17
C GLU A 122 -18.59 10.03 2.16
N THR A 123 -18.52 11.25 1.65
CA THR A 123 -18.33 12.50 2.41
C THR A 123 -17.02 12.61 3.19
N GLY A 124 -16.20 11.55 3.20
CA GLY A 124 -14.89 11.53 3.86
C GLY A 124 -13.88 12.44 3.18
N THR A 125 -12.96 12.99 3.95
CA THR A 125 -11.86 13.86 3.49
C THR A 125 -10.53 13.11 3.58
N HIS A 126 -9.42 13.82 3.41
CA HIS A 126 -8.07 13.26 3.29
C HIS A 126 -7.69 12.26 4.41
N GLY A 127 -7.96 12.59 5.67
CA GLY A 127 -7.60 11.74 6.81
C GLY A 127 -8.61 10.63 7.13
N THR A 128 -9.76 10.61 6.46
CA THR A 128 -10.85 9.65 6.77
C THR A 128 -10.40 8.19 6.65
N PRO A 129 -9.70 7.76 5.59
CA PRO A 129 -9.31 6.36 5.43
C PRO A 129 -8.42 5.84 6.56
N ILE A 130 -7.57 6.69 7.15
CA ILE A 130 -6.68 6.31 8.26
C ILE A 130 -7.50 5.93 9.51
N ARG A 131 -8.60 6.63 9.76
CA ARG A 131 -9.43 6.45 10.97
C ARG A 131 -10.55 5.44 10.79
N MET A 132 -11.10 5.34 9.57
CA MET A 132 -12.36 4.63 9.31
C MET A 132 -12.19 3.28 8.64
N THR A 133 -10.97 2.89 8.26
CA THR A 133 -10.72 1.55 7.70
C THR A 133 -11.12 0.47 8.71
N ASP A 134 -11.99 -0.46 8.31
CA ASP A 134 -12.22 -1.69 9.07
C ASP A 134 -10.96 -2.54 9.01
N TRP A 135 -10.09 -2.37 10.00
CA TRP A 135 -8.81 -3.05 10.08
C TRP A 135 -8.94 -4.56 10.14
N ARG A 136 -9.95 -5.08 10.86
CA ARG A 136 -10.16 -6.53 10.96
C ARG A 136 -10.57 -7.10 9.61
N GLY A 137 -11.59 -6.54 8.97
CA GLY A 137 -12.05 -7.00 7.67
C GLY A 137 -10.99 -6.85 6.58
N THR A 138 -10.25 -5.75 6.62
CA THR A 138 -9.18 -5.45 5.65
C THR A 138 -7.99 -6.40 5.82
N LEU A 139 -7.49 -6.61 7.04
CA LEU A 139 -6.38 -7.52 7.29
C LEU A 139 -6.76 -8.98 7.02
N ASN A 140 -7.97 -9.42 7.38
CA ASN A 140 -8.45 -10.76 7.03
C ASN A 140 -8.50 -10.97 5.52
N TRP A 141 -8.95 -9.96 4.76
CA TRP A 141 -8.91 -10.03 3.31
C TRP A 141 -7.48 -10.06 2.78
N MET A 142 -6.58 -9.21 3.30
CA MET A 142 -5.16 -9.21 2.91
C MET A 142 -4.53 -10.58 3.13
N LEU A 143 -4.73 -11.19 4.31
CA LEU A 143 -4.25 -12.53 4.63
C LEU A 143 -4.80 -13.59 3.67
N SER A 144 -6.06 -13.47 3.25
CA SER A 144 -6.67 -14.38 2.27
C SER A 144 -6.14 -14.23 0.84
N LYS A 145 -5.40 -13.15 0.55
CA LYS A 145 -4.88 -12.78 -0.78
C LYS A 145 -3.36 -12.66 -0.84
N ALA A 146 -2.66 -12.79 0.29
CA ALA A 146 -1.22 -12.72 0.35
C ALA A 146 -0.61 -13.80 -0.59
N PRO A 147 0.44 -13.46 -1.34
CA PRO A 147 1.11 -14.39 -2.25
C PRO A 147 1.90 -15.49 -1.52
#